data_AF-A0A7V7WXF1-F1
#
_entry.id   AF-A0A7V7WXF1-F1
#
_cell.length_a   1.000
_cell.length_b   1.000
_cell.length_c   1.000
_cell.angle_alpha   90.00
_cell.angle_beta   90.00
_cell.angle_gamma   90.00
#
_symmetry.space_group_name_H-M   'P 1'
#
loop_
_entity.id
_entity.type
_entity.pdbx_description
1 polymer ?
#
loop_
_entity_poly.entity_id
_entity_poly.type
_entity_poly.pdbx_seq_one_letter_code
_entity_poly.pdbx_strand_id
1 'polypeptide(L)'
;ARPLIIAAQRAAQAGDIAQAFGLYGELLQHAPALFPLVATDYATAAIQSGQADTARATVMRRMKEQPSVDWLQPMRLLDGAATAGAGVPDAGERAQALLHAQPTLSAALAVLDAPLQAHDEVALRDVRDAVARAARVQQRYRCAACGFEAPQHFWQCPGCLNWDTFPAQRIEEL
;
A
#
# COMPACT_ATOMS: atom_id res chain seq x y z
N ALA A 1 2.60 2.57 21.32
CA ALA A 1 2.10 2.89 19.96
C ALA A 1 0.59 3.19 19.94
N ARG A 2 -0.30 2.21 20.20
CA ARG A 2 -1.77 2.44 20.14
C ARG A 2 -2.28 3.64 20.98
N PRO A 3 -1.82 3.87 22.23
CA PRO A 3 -2.24 5.06 22.98
C PRO A 3 -1.88 6.38 22.29
N LEU A 4 -0.70 6.47 21.67
CA LEU A 4 -0.24 7.66 20.93
C LEU A 4 -1.11 7.91 19.69
N ILE A 5 -1.47 6.85 18.95
CA ILE A 5 -2.36 6.96 17.78
C ILE A 5 -3.72 7.56 18.22
N ILE A 6 -4.32 7.00 19.27
CA ILE A 6 -5.63 7.46 19.77
C ILE A 6 -5.53 8.90 20.28
N ALA A 7 -4.45 9.27 20.97
CA ALA A 7 -4.23 10.62 21.45
C ALA A 7 -4.10 11.62 20.29
N ALA A 8 -3.33 11.30 19.25
CA ALA A 8 -3.17 12.14 18.08
C ALA A 8 -4.49 12.35 17.33
N GLN A 9 -5.28 11.28 17.15
CA GLN A 9 -6.60 11.35 16.53
C GLN A 9 -7.57 12.21 17.34
N ARG A 10 -7.56 12.11 18.67
CA ARG A 10 -8.38 12.97 19.55
C ARG A 10 -7.96 14.43 19.48
N ALA A 11 -6.67 14.73 19.48
CA ALA A 11 -6.16 16.09 19.34
C ALA A 11 -6.61 16.71 18.00
N ALA A 12 -6.50 15.95 16.91
CA ALA A 12 -6.96 16.38 15.59
C ALA A 12 -8.49 16.65 15.56
N GLN A 13 -9.28 15.76 16.16
CA GLN A 13 -10.73 15.94 16.28
C GLN A 13 -11.12 17.15 17.14
N ALA A 14 -10.31 17.50 18.14
CA ALA A 14 -10.49 18.69 18.97
C ALA A 14 -10.04 19.99 18.28
N GLY A 15 -9.46 19.91 17.08
CA GLY A 15 -8.90 21.04 16.34
C GLY A 15 -7.49 21.46 16.78
N ASP A 16 -6.87 20.74 17.72
CA ASP A 16 -5.47 20.97 18.12
C ASP A 16 -4.52 20.24 17.17
N ILE A 17 -4.40 20.80 15.96
CA ILE A 17 -3.62 20.20 14.87
C ILE A 17 -2.12 20.16 15.20
N ALA A 18 -1.60 21.17 15.90
CA ALA A 18 -0.19 21.23 16.28
C ALA A 18 0.15 20.09 17.25
N GLN A 19 -0.71 19.84 18.25
CA GLN A 19 -0.54 18.70 19.14
C GLN A 19 -0.67 17.37 18.41
N ALA A 20 -1.65 17.23 17.51
CA ALA A 20 -1.83 16.01 16.72
C ALA A 20 -0.57 15.68 15.88
N PHE A 21 -0.02 16.69 15.19
CA PHE A 21 1.20 16.54 14.40
C PHE A 21 2.40 16.13 15.27
N GLY A 22 2.56 16.75 16.45
CA GLY A 22 3.61 16.39 17.41
C GLY A 22 3.50 14.93 17.89
N LEU A 23 2.29 14.48 18.22
CA LEU A 23 2.03 13.10 18.66
C LEU A 23 2.29 12.06 17.55
N TYR A 24 1.95 12.38 16.31
CA TYR A 24 2.35 11.55 15.17
C TYR A 24 3.87 11.52 14.98
N GLY A 25 4.55 12.66 15.16
CA GLY A 25 6.01 12.73 15.17
C GLY A 25 6.65 11.83 16.23
N GLU A 26 6.09 11.80 17.44
CA GLU A 26 6.50 10.90 18.53
C GLU A 26 6.27 9.42 18.17
N LEU A 27 5.10 9.10 17.60
CA LEU A 27 4.81 7.74 17.11
C LEU A 27 5.85 7.28 16.09
N LEU A 28 6.28 8.17 15.19
CA LEU A 28 7.27 7.87 14.17
C LEU A 28 8.64 7.51 14.77
N GLN A 29 9.00 8.07 15.93
CA GLN A 29 10.25 7.78 16.62
C GLN A 29 10.18 6.44 17.36
N HIS A 30 9.06 6.17 18.05
CA HIS A 30 8.94 4.98 18.91
C HIS A 30 8.43 3.72 18.20
N ALA A 31 7.65 3.87 17.13
CA ALA A 31 7.02 2.75 16.43
C ALA A 31 6.91 3.01 14.91
N PRO A 32 8.06 3.17 14.20
CA PRO A 32 8.07 3.51 12.78
C PRO A 32 7.32 2.49 11.91
N ALA A 33 7.36 1.20 12.28
CA ALA A 33 6.68 0.13 11.53
C ALA A 33 5.14 0.24 11.53
N LEU A 34 4.54 0.95 12.49
CA LEU A 34 3.09 1.17 12.57
C LEU A 34 2.67 2.49 11.93
N PHE A 35 3.63 3.33 11.55
CA PHE A 35 3.34 4.66 11.01
C PHE A 35 2.55 4.65 9.69
N PRO A 36 2.73 3.69 8.75
CA PRO A 36 1.90 3.61 7.55
C PRO A 36 0.39 3.68 7.82
N LEU A 37 -0.06 3.14 8.96
CA LEU A 37 -1.46 3.14 9.37
C LEU A 37 -2.04 4.55 9.62
N VAL A 38 -1.19 5.54 9.90
CA VAL A 38 -1.59 6.92 10.23
C VAL A 38 -0.90 7.95 9.34
N ALA A 39 -0.17 7.51 8.31
CA ALA A 39 0.64 8.40 7.49
C ALA A 39 -0.20 9.46 6.77
N THR A 40 -1.41 9.10 6.36
CA THR A 40 -2.41 10.03 5.77
C THR A 40 -2.86 11.08 6.78
N ASP A 41 -3.22 10.67 8.00
CA ASP A 41 -3.63 11.61 9.07
C ASP A 41 -2.48 12.56 9.43
N TYR A 42 -1.25 12.05 9.48
CA TYR A 42 -0.04 12.84 9.66
C TYR A 42 0.15 13.87 8.54
N ALA A 43 -0.01 13.47 7.27
CA ALA A 43 0.10 14.37 6.14
C ALA A 43 -0.97 15.48 6.20
N THR A 44 -2.21 15.15 6.52
CA THR A 44 -3.29 16.13 6.70
C THR A 44 -2.98 17.12 7.83
N ALA A 45 -2.56 16.63 9.00
CA ALA A 45 -2.16 17.47 10.12
C ALA A 45 -0.95 18.36 9.77
N ALA A 46 0.01 17.85 9.01
CA ALA A 46 1.15 18.62 8.53
C ALA A 46 0.71 19.78 7.64
N ILE A 47 -0.18 19.54 6.68
CA ILE A 47 -0.70 20.57 5.78
C ILE A 47 -1.46 21.65 6.56
N GLN A 48 -2.36 21.25 7.46
CA GLN A 48 -3.15 22.18 8.28
C GLN A 48 -2.31 22.99 9.26
N SER A 49 -1.15 22.47 9.68
CA SER A 49 -0.21 23.15 10.57
C SER A 49 0.89 23.93 9.83
N GLY A 50 0.89 23.96 8.50
CA GLY A 50 1.92 24.64 7.68
C GLY A 50 3.26 23.92 7.61
N GLN A 51 3.33 22.63 7.97
CA GLN A 51 4.54 21.80 8.02
C GLN A 51 4.62 20.79 6.87
N ALA A 52 3.99 21.07 5.72
CA ALA A 52 3.90 20.16 4.59
C ALA A 52 5.28 19.73 4.04
N ASP A 53 6.24 20.66 3.93
CA ASP A 53 7.58 20.35 3.42
C ASP A 53 8.36 19.40 4.35
N THR A 54 8.29 19.62 5.66
CA THR A 54 8.92 18.76 6.67
C THR A 54 8.30 17.36 6.66
N ALA A 55 6.97 17.28 6.54
CA ALA A 55 6.28 16.02 6.41
C ALA A 55 6.65 15.30 5.11
N ARG A 56 6.74 16.01 3.98
CA ARG A 56 7.15 15.44 2.69
C ARG A 56 8.53 14.81 2.76
N ALA A 57 9.53 15.54 3.27
CA ALA A 57 10.88 15.00 3.44
C ALA A 57 10.90 13.76 4.35
N THR A 58 10.08 13.77 5.40
CA THR A 58 9.94 12.64 6.33
C THR A 58 9.34 11.42 5.65
N VAL A 59 8.21 11.57 4.95
CA VAL A 59 7.55 10.48 4.23
C VAL A 59 8.46 9.95 3.12
N MET A 60 9.17 10.80 2.38
CA MET A 60 10.09 10.37 1.32
C MET A 60 11.21 9.47 1.85
N ARG A 61 11.80 9.85 2.99
CA ARG A 61 12.81 9.02 3.66
C ARG A 61 12.21 7.68 4.10
N ARG A 62 11.05 7.70 4.75
CA ARG A 62 10.40 6.48 5.24
C ARG A 62 9.99 5.53 4.14
N MET A 63 9.51 6.05 3.01
CA MET A 63 9.15 5.26 1.85
C MET A 63 10.36 4.50 1.27
N LYS A 64 11.58 5.07 1.37
CA LYS A 64 12.82 4.37 0.99
C LYS A 64 13.25 3.31 2.01
N GLU A 65 13.09 3.59 3.30
CA GLU A 65 13.45 2.67 4.39
C GLU A 65 12.49 1.47 4.49
N GLN A 66 11.20 1.71 4.24
CA GLN A 66 10.13 0.72 4.31
C GLN A 66 9.17 0.91 3.14
N PRO A 67 9.46 0.33 1.96
CA PRO A 67 8.58 0.40 0.80
C PRO A 67 7.20 -0.20 1.11
N SER A 68 6.14 0.60 0.95
CA SER A 68 4.74 0.20 1.08
C SER A 68 3.85 1.09 0.22
N VAL A 69 2.75 0.53 -0.28
CA VAL A 69 1.71 1.27 -1.01
C VAL A 69 1.01 2.32 -0.15
N ASP A 70 1.00 2.12 1.16
CA ASP A 70 0.39 3.03 2.13
C ASP A 70 1.06 4.42 2.15
N TRP A 71 2.26 4.55 1.59
CA TRP A 71 2.96 5.83 1.46
C TRP A 71 2.52 6.67 0.25
N LEU A 72 1.85 6.07 -0.74
CA LEU A 72 1.48 6.78 -1.97
C LEU A 72 0.43 7.87 -1.70
N GLN A 73 -0.59 7.56 -0.89
CA GLN A 73 -1.65 8.51 -0.56
C GLN A 73 -1.17 9.72 0.26
N PRO A 74 -0.44 9.57 1.39
CA PRO A 74 0.09 10.72 2.11
C PRO A 74 1.05 11.56 1.28
N MET A 75 1.86 10.93 0.42
CA MET A 75 2.73 11.69 -0.48
C MET A 75 1.92 12.53 -1.47
N ARG A 76 0.88 11.97 -2.08
CA ARG A 76 -0.01 12.69 -3.01
C ARG A 76 -0.67 13.90 -2.36
N LEU A 77 -1.08 13.78 -1.10
CA LEU A 77 -1.63 14.90 -0.32
C LEU A 77 -0.58 16.00 -0.12
N LEU A 78 0.64 15.62 0.26
CA LEU A 78 1.73 16.57 0.50
C LEU A 78 2.22 17.24 -0.79
N ASP A 79 2.20 16.53 -1.91
CA ASP A 79 2.50 17.07 -3.22
C ASP A 79 1.45 18.11 -3.66
N GLY A 80 0.17 17.83 -3.44
CA GLY A 80 -0.91 18.77 -3.74
C GLY A 80 -0.90 20.03 -2.88
N ALA A 81 -0.31 19.97 -1.69
CA ALA A 81 -0.14 21.12 -0.79
C ALA A 81 1.16 21.90 -1.04
N ALA A 82 2.08 21.40 -1.88
CA ALA A 82 3.31 22.10 -2.19
C ALA A 82 3.03 23.38 -2.99
N THR A 83 3.70 24.48 -2.61
CA THR A 83 3.61 25.73 -3.37
C THR A 83 4.15 25.53 -4.78
N ALA A 84 3.37 25.93 -5.80
CA ALA A 84 3.70 25.83 -7.21
C ALA A 84 5.13 26.35 -7.48
N GLY A 85 6.10 25.45 -7.64
CA GLY A 85 7.52 25.80 -7.81
C GLY A 85 8.50 24.73 -7.37
N ALA A 86 8.12 23.85 -6.44
CA ALA A 86 8.88 22.62 -6.20
C ALA A 86 8.51 21.62 -7.29
N GLY A 87 9.46 21.25 -8.16
CA GLY A 87 9.26 20.18 -9.14
C GLY A 87 8.78 18.93 -8.41
N VAL A 88 7.48 18.65 -8.48
CA VAL A 88 6.87 17.48 -7.86
C VAL A 88 7.39 16.29 -8.67
N PRO A 89 8.19 15.37 -8.08
CA PRO A 89 8.59 14.17 -8.78
C PRO A 89 7.35 13.41 -9.23
N ASP A 90 7.37 12.89 -10.45
CA ASP A 90 6.20 12.28 -11.06
C ASP A 90 5.62 11.19 -10.13
N ALA A 91 4.31 11.24 -9.92
CA ALA A 91 3.60 10.24 -9.14
C ALA A 91 3.75 8.85 -9.80
N GLY A 92 3.84 8.82 -11.14
CA GLY A 92 4.12 7.62 -11.92
C GLY A 92 5.47 7.00 -11.57
N GLU A 93 6.56 7.77 -11.64
CA GLU A 93 7.91 7.30 -11.29
C GLU A 93 7.98 6.71 -9.87
N ARG A 94 7.30 7.33 -8.89
CA ARG A 94 7.26 6.81 -7.52
C ARG A 94 6.49 5.51 -7.42
N ALA A 95 5.34 5.41 -8.09
CA ALA A 95 4.57 4.18 -8.15
C ALA A 95 5.37 3.06 -8.83
N GLN A 96 6.11 3.36 -9.89
CA GLN A 96 6.99 2.42 -10.59
C GLN A 96 8.13 1.94 -9.68
N ALA A 97 8.84 2.87 -9.01
CA ALA A 97 9.90 2.52 -8.07
C ALA A 97 9.38 1.63 -6.92
N LEU A 98 8.17 1.92 -6.43
CA LEU A 98 7.52 1.09 -5.42
C LEU A 98 7.16 -0.30 -5.97
N LEU A 99 6.59 -0.38 -7.17
CA LEU A 99 6.23 -1.64 -7.81
C LEU A 99 7.45 -2.52 -8.03
N HIS A 100 8.56 -1.92 -8.44
CA HIS A 100 9.84 -2.59 -8.60
C HIS A 100 10.34 -3.18 -7.28
N ALA A 101 10.30 -2.40 -6.20
CA ALA A 101 10.70 -2.84 -4.86
C ALA A 101 9.73 -3.87 -4.25
N GLN A 102 8.43 -3.68 -4.47
CA GLN A 102 7.36 -4.45 -3.85
C GLN A 102 6.24 -4.77 -4.85
N PRO A 103 6.34 -5.92 -5.54
CA PRO A 103 5.48 -6.23 -6.68
C PRO A 103 4.11 -6.75 -6.25
N THR A 104 3.26 -5.81 -5.84
CA THR A 104 1.90 -6.04 -5.37
C THR A 104 0.88 -5.54 -6.38
N LEU A 105 -0.34 -6.09 -6.33
CA LEU A 105 -1.44 -5.61 -7.19
C LEU A 105 -1.74 -4.13 -6.94
N SER A 106 -1.70 -3.68 -5.68
CA SER A 106 -1.96 -2.28 -5.34
C SER A 106 -0.91 -1.33 -5.91
N ALA A 107 0.37 -1.72 -5.89
CA ALA A 107 1.43 -0.94 -6.55
C ALA A 107 1.28 -0.95 -8.08
N ALA A 108 0.86 -2.08 -8.66
CA ALA A 108 0.64 -2.20 -10.11
C ALA A 108 -0.53 -1.30 -10.55
N LEU A 109 -1.62 -1.26 -9.78
CA LEU A 109 -2.74 -0.36 -10.02
C LEU A 109 -2.31 1.11 -9.92
N ALA A 110 -1.49 1.46 -8.93
CA ALA A 110 -0.99 2.83 -8.80
C ALA A 110 -0.12 3.28 -10.00
N VAL A 111 0.64 2.36 -10.60
CA VAL A 111 1.33 2.63 -11.87
C VAL A 111 0.30 2.86 -12.98
N LEU A 112 -0.66 1.96 -13.15
CA LEU A 112 -1.70 2.04 -14.20
C LEU A 112 -2.58 3.30 -14.12
N ASP A 113 -2.81 3.83 -12.91
CA ASP A 113 -3.54 5.09 -12.68
C ASP A 113 -2.73 6.33 -13.12
N ALA A 114 -1.42 6.20 -13.33
CA ALA A 114 -0.58 7.28 -13.82
C ALA A 114 -0.78 7.50 -15.34
N PRO A 115 -0.58 8.74 -15.84
CA PRO A 115 -0.76 9.06 -17.26
C PRO A 115 0.00 8.10 -18.19
N LEU A 116 -0.61 7.77 -19.33
CA LEU A 116 -0.11 6.72 -20.22
C LEU A 116 1.31 6.98 -20.77
N GLN A 117 1.72 8.25 -20.82
CA GLN A 117 3.03 8.69 -21.28
C GLN A 117 4.16 8.32 -20.29
N ALA A 118 3.83 7.91 -19.07
CA ALA A 118 4.78 7.50 -18.03
C ALA A 118 5.09 5.99 -18.04
N HIS A 119 4.43 5.17 -18.86
CA HIS A 119 4.70 3.72 -18.90
C HIS A 119 5.82 3.40 -19.88
N ASP A 120 7.01 3.15 -19.34
CA ASP A 120 8.10 2.53 -20.09
C ASP A 120 7.97 0.99 -20.11
N GLU A 121 8.82 0.32 -20.90
CA GLU A 121 8.82 -1.16 -20.97
C GLU A 121 9.11 -1.83 -19.62
N VAL A 122 9.86 -1.14 -18.75
CA VAL A 122 10.21 -1.61 -17.41
C VAL A 122 8.96 -1.64 -16.52
N ALA A 123 8.18 -0.56 -16.50
CA ALA A 123 6.92 -0.46 -15.76
C ALA A 123 5.94 -1.55 -16.20
N LEU A 124 5.79 -1.76 -17.51
CA LEU A 124 4.90 -2.80 -18.04
C LEU A 124 5.34 -4.22 -17.63
N ARG A 125 6.64 -4.50 -17.63
CA ARG A 125 7.17 -5.79 -17.15
C ARG A 125 6.90 -5.97 -15.66
N ASP A 126 7.15 -4.95 -14.85
CA ASP A 126 6.96 -5.02 -13.41
C ASP A 126 5.46 -5.19 -13.05
N VAL A 127 4.55 -4.54 -13.80
CA VAL A 127 3.09 -4.75 -13.71
C VAL A 127 2.75 -6.20 -14.07
N ARG A 128 3.26 -6.71 -15.19
CA ARG A 128 3.05 -8.10 -15.61
C ARG A 128 3.50 -9.08 -14.53
N ASP A 129 4.65 -8.85 -13.90
CA ASP A 129 5.18 -9.75 -12.88
C ASP A 129 4.34 -9.70 -11.58
N ALA A 130 3.82 -8.53 -11.19
CA ALA A 130 2.89 -8.40 -10.07
C ALA A 130 1.58 -9.16 -10.35
N VAL A 131 1.00 -8.98 -11.54
CA VAL A 131 -0.20 -9.71 -11.98
C VAL A 131 0.06 -11.21 -12.02
N ALA A 132 1.16 -11.66 -12.61
CA ALA A 132 1.51 -13.07 -12.70
C ALA A 132 1.69 -13.73 -11.32
N ARG A 133 2.30 -13.01 -10.37
CA ARG A 133 2.44 -13.49 -8.98
C ARG A 133 1.09 -13.66 -8.29
N ALA A 134 0.20 -12.67 -8.41
CA ALA A 134 -1.12 -12.74 -7.80
C ALA A 134 -1.99 -13.83 -8.46
N ALA A 135 -1.98 -13.90 -9.79
CA ALA A 135 -2.72 -14.87 -10.57
C ALA A 135 -2.34 -16.31 -10.19
N ARG A 136 -1.07 -16.61 -9.89
CA ARG A 136 -0.65 -17.97 -9.49
C ARG A 136 -1.38 -18.52 -8.26
N VAL A 137 -1.77 -17.67 -7.31
CA VAL A 137 -2.53 -18.09 -6.13
C VAL A 137 -4.00 -18.33 -6.52
N GLN A 138 -4.57 -17.45 -7.33
CA GLN A 138 -5.97 -17.50 -7.75
C GLN A 138 -6.26 -18.59 -8.81
N GLN A 139 -5.25 -18.99 -9.58
CA GLN A 139 -5.33 -20.05 -10.59
C GLN A 139 -5.33 -21.48 -10.01
N ARG A 140 -5.30 -21.60 -8.67
CA ARG A 140 -5.36 -22.89 -7.97
C ARG A 140 -6.82 -23.32 -7.83
N TYR A 141 -7.01 -24.60 -7.55
CA TYR A 141 -8.27 -25.11 -7.02
C TYR A 141 -8.21 -25.21 -5.50
N ARG A 142 -9.35 -25.06 -4.82
CA ARG A 142 -9.48 -25.16 -3.36
C ARG A 142 -10.53 -26.18 -2.99
N CYS A 143 -10.19 -27.10 -2.08
CA CYS A 143 -11.12 -28.06 -1.49
C CYS A 143 -12.19 -27.32 -0.68
N ALA A 144 -13.47 -27.52 -1.01
CA ALA A 144 -14.60 -26.92 -0.29
C ALA A 144 -14.77 -27.48 1.14
N ALA A 145 -14.22 -28.67 1.43
CA ALA A 145 -14.34 -29.30 2.74
C ALA A 145 -13.26 -28.85 3.75
N CYS A 146 -11.99 -28.78 3.32
CA CYS A 146 -10.86 -28.51 4.23
C CYS A 146 -9.98 -27.32 3.83
N GLY A 147 -10.22 -26.69 2.68
CA GLY A 147 -9.44 -25.55 2.21
C GLY A 147 -8.08 -25.89 1.60
N PHE A 148 -7.72 -27.19 1.45
CA PHE A 148 -6.49 -27.58 0.76
C PHE A 148 -6.47 -27.05 -0.69
N GLU A 149 -5.38 -26.38 -1.08
CA GLU A 149 -5.24 -25.78 -2.42
C GLU A 149 -4.21 -26.53 -3.29
N ALA A 150 -4.51 -26.69 -4.57
CA ALA A 150 -3.63 -27.35 -5.54
C ALA A 150 -3.67 -26.69 -6.93
N PRO A 151 -2.59 -26.77 -7.73
CA PRO A 151 -2.55 -26.18 -9.08
C PRO A 151 -3.43 -26.92 -10.11
N GLN A 152 -3.83 -28.16 -9.82
CA GLN A 152 -4.69 -28.97 -10.68
C GLN A 152 -5.86 -29.54 -9.88
N HIS A 153 -6.90 -29.95 -10.59
CA HIS A 153 -8.06 -30.58 -9.98
C HIS A 153 -7.72 -31.99 -9.46
N PHE A 154 -8.28 -32.36 -8.32
CA PHE A 154 -8.18 -33.69 -7.74
C PHE A 154 -9.56 -34.21 -7.39
N TRP A 155 -9.89 -35.39 -7.93
CA TRP A 155 -11.13 -36.11 -7.59
C TRP A 155 -11.15 -36.54 -6.12
N GLN A 156 -10.01 -36.94 -5.57
CA GLN A 156 -9.84 -37.21 -4.14
C GLN A 156 -8.90 -36.17 -3.52
N CYS A 157 -9.36 -35.45 -2.50
CA CYS A 157 -8.58 -34.42 -1.84
C CYS A 157 -7.37 -35.02 -1.08
N PRO A 158 -6.12 -34.61 -1.38
CA PRO A 158 -4.95 -35.09 -0.63
C PRO A 158 -4.94 -34.69 0.86
N GLY A 159 -5.65 -33.63 1.25
CA GLY A 159 -5.67 -33.13 2.63
C GLY A 159 -6.69 -33.84 3.53
N CYS A 160 -7.92 -34.03 3.07
CA CYS A 160 -9.00 -34.65 3.86
C CYS A 160 -9.45 -36.03 3.37
N LEU A 161 -8.89 -36.51 2.25
CA LEU A 161 -9.18 -37.82 1.63
C LEU A 161 -10.62 -38.01 1.11
N ASN A 162 -11.48 -36.99 1.20
CA ASN A 162 -12.83 -37.01 0.63
C ASN A 162 -12.80 -36.94 -0.90
N TRP A 163 -13.84 -37.49 -1.52
CA TRP A 163 -14.07 -37.48 -2.96
C TRP A 163 -14.96 -36.30 -3.37
N ASP A 164 -14.79 -35.82 -4.60
CA ASP A 164 -15.62 -34.80 -5.26
C ASP A 164 -15.77 -33.48 -4.48
N THR A 165 -14.78 -33.13 -3.66
CA THR A 165 -14.79 -31.90 -2.85
C THR A 165 -14.22 -30.67 -3.54
N PHE A 166 -13.65 -30.84 -4.73
CA PHE A 166 -13.08 -29.77 -5.53
C PHE A 166 -14.12 -29.25 -6.52
N PRO A 167 -14.48 -27.96 -6.49
CA PRO A 167 -15.28 -27.36 -7.57
C PRO A 167 -14.57 -27.50 -8.93
N ALA A 168 -15.35 -27.53 -10.01
CA ALA A 168 -14.83 -27.51 -11.40
C ALA A 168 -14.41 -26.09 -11.86
N GLN A 169 -14.08 -25.23 -10.90
CA GLN A 169 -13.69 -23.83 -11.08
C GLN A 169 -12.44 -23.55 -10.25
N ARG A 170 -11.55 -22.71 -10.76
CA ARG A 170 -10.41 -22.21 -10.00
C ARG A 170 -10.87 -21.14 -9.01
N ILE A 171 -10.03 -20.81 -8.03
CA ILE A 171 -10.33 -19.79 -7.02
C ILE A 171 -10.69 -18.45 -7.66
N GLU A 172 -10.04 -18.08 -8.77
CA GLU A 172 -10.33 -16.84 -9.51
C GLU A 172 -11.74 -16.77 -10.13
N GLU A 173 -12.43 -17.90 -10.23
CA GLU A 173 -13.75 -18.06 -10.85
C GLU A 173 -14.87 -18.34 -9.82
N LEU A 174 -14.52 -18.44 -8.52
CA LEU A 174 -15.46 -18.65 -7.41
C LEU A 174 -16.04 -17.33 -6.90
#